data_AF-A0A928F2R5-F1
#
_entry.id   AF-A0A928F2R5-F1
#
_cell.length_a   1.000
_cell.length_b   1.000
_cell.length_c   1.000
_cell.angle_alpha   90.00
_cell.angle_beta   90.00
_cell.angle_gamma   90.00
#
_symmetry.space_group_name_H-M   'P 1'
#
loop_
_entity.id
_entity.type
_entity.pdbx_description
1 polymer ?
#
loop_
_entity_poly.entity_id
_entity_poly.type
_entity_poly.pdbx_seq_one_letter_code
_entity_poly.pdbx_strand_id
1 'polypeptide(L)' 'RKDLNIATGTMTKMRRNEEVALSVLLRICEYLDCNIGDICDAVKVDHPL' A
#
# COMPACT_ATOMS: atom_id res chain seq x y z
N ARG A 1 14.09 1.15 1.07
CA ARG A 1 13.85 0.87 -0.38
C ARG A 1 14.42 -0.48 -0.79
N LYS A 2 15.66 -0.80 -0.40
CA LYS A 2 16.28 -2.12 -0.67
C LYS A 2 15.69 -3.24 0.18
N ASP A 3 15.20 -2.93 1.38
CA ASP A 3 14.81 -3.95 2.37
C ASP A 3 13.48 -4.62 2.01
N LEU A 4 12.56 -3.83 1.46
CA LEU A 4 11.22 -4.29 1.08
C LEU A 4 11.15 -4.91 -0.33
N ASN A 5 12.21 -4.84 -1.15
CA ASN A 5 12.23 -5.33 -2.54
C ASN A 5 10.98 -4.93 -3.38
N ILE A 6 10.46 -3.72 -3.16
CA ILE A 6 9.32 -3.18 -3.92
C ILE A 6 9.85 -2.58 -5.23
N ALA A 7 9.28 -3.00 -6.36
CA ALA A 7 9.64 -2.51 -7.68
C ALA A 7 9.48 -0.98 -7.76
N THR A 8 10.38 -0.32 -8.48
CA THR A 8 10.33 1.14 -8.68
C THR A 8 8.98 1.60 -9.25
N GLY A 9 8.38 0.83 -10.16
CA GLY A 9 7.06 1.11 -10.71
C GLY A 9 5.97 1.16 -9.63
N THR A 10 5.95 0.20 -8.72
CA THR A 10 5.02 0.18 -7.58
C THR A 10 5.26 1.35 -6.63
N MET A 11 6.52 1.73 -6.39
CA MET A 11 6.82 2.94 -5.59
C MET A 11 6.31 4.22 -6.25
N THR A 12 6.35 4.30 -7.59
CA THR A 12 5.79 5.44 -8.34
C THR A 12 4.27 5.48 -8.22
N LYS A 13 3.59 4.33 -8.31
CA LYS A 13 2.13 4.23 -8.10
C LYS A 13 1.72 4.75 -6.72
N MET A 14 2.39 4.28 -5.67
CA MET A 14 2.13 4.76 -4.30
C MET A 14 2.35 6.27 -4.15
N ARG A 15 3.35 6.87 -4.83
CA ARG A 15 3.58 8.32 -4.82
C ARG A 15 2.51 9.14 -5.55
N ARG A 16 1.77 8.52 -6.46
CA ARG A 16 0.71 9.13 -7.26
C ARG A 16 -0.69 8.84 -6.71
N ASN A 17 -0.79 8.21 -5.53
CA ASN A 17 -2.05 7.71 -4.98
C ASN A 17 -2.78 6.75 -5.95
N GLU A 18 -2.03 5.97 -6.73
CA GLU A 18 -2.56 4.95 -7.62
C GLU A 18 -2.66 3.59 -6.93
N GLU A 19 -3.54 2.73 -7.42
CA GLU A 19 -3.76 1.38 -6.91
C GLU A 19 -2.51 0.49 -7.02
N VAL A 20 -2.28 -0.32 -5.99
CA VAL A 20 -1.20 -1.30 -5.93
C VAL A 20 -1.75 -2.69 -5.61
N ALA A 21 -0.99 -3.72 -5.94
CA ALA A 21 -1.36 -5.10 -5.61
C ALA A 21 -1.32 -5.34 -4.10
N LEU A 22 -2.25 -6.15 -3.59
CA LEU A 22 -2.32 -6.52 -2.17
C LEU A 22 -1.02 -7.14 -1.64
N SER A 23 -0.29 -7.89 -2.49
CA SER A 23 1.02 -8.47 -2.14
C SER A 23 2.06 -7.43 -1.74
N VAL A 24 1.93 -6.19 -2.20
CA VAL A 24 2.80 -5.07 -1.80
C VAL A 24 2.47 -4.65 -0.37
N LEU A 25 1.17 -4.55 -0.06
CA LEU A 25 0.71 -4.16 1.28
C LEU A 25 1.08 -5.22 2.31
N LEU A 26 0.96 -6.51 1.99
CA LEU A 26 1.39 -7.60 2.87
C LEU A 26 2.89 -7.53 3.21
N ARG A 27 3.74 -7.22 2.24
CA ARG A 27 5.18 -7.05 2.48
C ARG A 27 5.50 -5.85 3.36
N ILE A 28 4.69 -4.79 3.26
CA ILE A 28 4.79 -3.63 4.17
C ILE A 28 4.39 -4.04 5.58
N CYS A 29 3.31 -4.81 5.74
CA CYS A 29 2.86 -5.35 7.03
C CYS A 29 3.95 -6.20 7.69
N GLU A 30 4.55 -7.14 6.96
CA GLU A 30 5.65 -7.98 7.44
C GLU A 30 6.88 -7.16 7.85
N TYR A 31 7.20 -6.10 7.11
CA TYR A 31 8.35 -5.24 7.41
C TYR A 31 8.13 -4.34 8.63
N LEU A 32 6.89 -3.89 8.85
CA LEU A 32 6.52 -3.02 9.96
C LEU A 32 6.05 -3.78 11.21
N ASP A 33 5.97 -5.11 11.14
CA ASP A 33 5.40 -5.98 12.17
C ASP A 33 3.99 -5.53 12.61
N CYS A 34 3.13 -5.27 11.62
CA CYS A 34 1.76 -4.80 11.82
C CYS A 34 0.73 -5.54 10.95
N ASN A 35 -0.55 -5.30 11.19
CA ASN A 35 -1.65 -5.83 10.40
C ASN A 35 -2.02 -4.88 9.25
N ILE A 36 -2.72 -5.39 8.23
CA ILE A 36 -3.17 -4.59 7.09
C ILE A 36 -4.08 -3.43 7.49
N GLY A 37 -4.91 -3.62 8.53
CA GLY A 37 -5.79 -2.59 9.08
C GLY A 37 -5.05 -1.44 9.76
N ASP A 38 -3.77 -1.61 10.11
CA ASP A 38 -2.97 -0.53 10.69
C ASP A 38 -2.45 0.45 9.63
N ILE A 39 -2.46 0.05 8.35
CA ILE A 39 -1.89 0.84 7.23
C ILE A 39 -2.89 1.11 6.10
N CYS A 40 -4.04 0.43 6.07
CA CYS A 40 -5.01 0.50 4.99
C CYS A 40 -6.43 0.31 5.50
N ASP A 41 -7.31 1.25 5.14
CA ASP A 41 -8.75 1.19 5.40
C ASP A 41 -9.55 1.21 4.09
N ALA A 42 -10.55 0.34 4.01
CA ALA A 42 -11.53 0.36 2.94
C ALA A 42 -12.65 1.36 3.28
N VAL A 43 -12.50 2.60 2.80
CA VAL A 43 -13.54 3.62 2.96
C VAL A 43 -14.54 3.57 1.80
N LYS A 44 -15.83 3.56 2.13
CA LYS A 44 -16.87 3.74 1.13
C LYS A 44 -16.86 5.19 0.69
N VAL A 45 -16.69 5.45 -0.61
CA VAL A 45 -16.78 6.80 -1.16
C VAL A 45 -18.26 7.16 -1.28
N ASP A 46 -18.87 7.55 -0.15
CA ASP A 46 -20.21 8.10 -0.12
C ASP A 46 -20.14 9.56 -0.57
N HIS A 47 -20.43 9.77 -1.86
CA HIS A 47 -20.44 11.04 -2.63
C HIS A 47 -19.11 11.44 -3.28
N PRO A 48 -18.97 11.28 -4.61
CA PRO A 48 -17.97 12.04 -5.36
C PRO A 48 -18.38 13.52 -5.31
N LEU A 49 -17.52 14.37 -4.76
CA LEU A 49 -17.57 15.81 -4.99
C LEU A 49 -17.33 16.13 -6.47
#